data_AF-A0A965JDZ2-F1
#
_entry.id   AF-A0A965JDZ2-F1
#
_cell.length_a   1.000
_cell.length_b   1.000
_cell.length_c   1.000
_cell.angle_alpha   90.00
_cell.angle_beta   90.00
_cell.angle_gamma   90.00
#
_symmetry.space_group_name_H-M   'P 1'
#
loop_
_entity.id
_entity.type
_entity.pdbx_description
1 polymer ?
#
loop_
_entity_poly.entity_id
_entity_poly.type
_entity_poly.pdbx_seq_one_letter_code
_entity_poly.pdbx_strand_id
1 'polypeptide(L)'
;MEWIDPYSWLQILQMYLLVLCRLAPVIAFTPFLGGKIVPATARAGLLIFLGILFLPYAGLNTPPDEAATFFTAFYALKEIFIGFVISFFASIPFFVAQSAGIIIDFARGSSQLMAQDPTLQNQASPLGIMFNYVLIALFFMIKGPEHFFEALALSFEK
;
A
#
# COMPACT_ATOMS: atom_id res chain seq x y z
N MET A 1 -10.09 -21.86 32.47
CA MET A 1 -10.55 -22.12 31.09
C MET A 1 -11.76 -21.24 30.91
N GLU A 2 -11.50 -19.95 30.69
CA GLU A 2 -12.55 -18.97 30.47
C GLU A 2 -13.27 -19.36 29.17
N TRP A 3 -14.58 -19.49 29.26
CA TRP A 3 -15.43 -19.72 28.11
C TRP A 3 -15.23 -18.53 27.18
N ILE A 4 -14.59 -18.75 26.05
CA ILE A 4 -14.46 -17.77 24.97
C ILE A 4 -15.89 -17.41 24.58
N ASP A 5 -16.35 -16.23 24.97
CA ASP A 5 -17.69 -15.76 24.64
C ASP A 5 -17.88 -15.83 23.12
N PRO A 6 -19.03 -16.32 22.61
CA PRO A 6 -19.28 -16.47 21.18
C PRO A 6 -19.31 -15.14 20.41
N TYR A 7 -19.07 -14.00 21.04
CA TYR A 7 -18.93 -12.69 20.38
C TYR A 7 -17.46 -12.29 20.16
N SER A 8 -16.51 -12.96 20.79
CA SER A 8 -15.07 -12.65 20.71
C SER A 8 -14.46 -12.92 19.33
N TRP A 9 -14.83 -14.02 18.66
CA TRP A 9 -14.32 -14.34 17.33
C TRP A 9 -14.82 -13.37 16.26
N LEU A 10 -16.05 -12.86 16.42
CA LEU A 10 -16.62 -11.86 15.52
C LEU A 10 -15.87 -10.53 15.65
N GLN A 11 -15.50 -10.13 16.87
CA GLN A 11 -14.70 -8.93 17.13
C GLN A 11 -13.30 -9.04 16.49
N ILE A 12 -12.63 -10.18 16.65
CA ILE A 12 -11.32 -10.42 16.03
C ILE A 12 -11.44 -10.35 14.49
N LEU A 13 -12.51 -10.92 13.93
CA LEU A 13 -12.76 -10.84 12.48
C LEU A 13 -13.01 -9.40 12.00
N GLN A 14 -13.78 -8.61 12.76
CA GLN A 14 -14.03 -7.20 12.45
C GLN A 14 -12.73 -6.38 12.50
N MET A 15 -11.92 -6.54 13.55
CA MET A 15 -10.62 -5.89 13.67
C MET A 15 -9.70 -6.26 12.51
N TYR A 16 -9.65 -7.56 12.17
CA TYR A 16 -8.87 -8.04 11.04
C TYR A 16 -9.34 -7.42 9.71
N LEU A 17 -10.65 -7.32 9.49
CA LEU A 17 -11.20 -6.66 8.29
C LEU A 17 -10.78 -5.18 8.20
N LEU A 18 -10.83 -4.45 9.32
CA LEU A 18 -10.40 -3.05 9.38
C LEU A 18 -8.90 -2.88 9.08
N VAL A 19 -8.05 -3.79 9.60
CA VAL A 19 -6.62 -3.84 9.25
C VAL A 19 -6.42 -4.06 7.76
N LEU A 20 -7.14 -5.01 7.16
CA LEU A 20 -7.09 -5.25 5.71
C LEU A 20 -7.54 -4.02 4.91
N CYS A 21 -8.59 -3.33 5.36
CA CYS A 21 -9.07 -2.09 4.76
C CYS A 21 -7.99 -1.00 4.70
N ARG A 22 -7.15 -0.86 5.74
CA ARG A 22 -6.02 0.09 5.73
C ARG A 22 -4.86 -0.40 4.87
N LEU A 23 -4.53 -1.68 4.92
CA LEU A 23 -3.38 -2.25 4.19
C LEU A 23 -3.63 -2.38 2.68
N ALA A 24 -4.89 -2.56 2.25
CA ALA A 24 -5.25 -2.71 0.85
C ALA A 24 -4.77 -1.54 -0.05
N PRO A 25 -5.05 -0.26 0.26
CA PRO A 25 -4.52 0.86 -0.52
C PRO A 25 -2.99 0.98 -0.39
N VAL A 26 -2.41 0.68 0.78
CA VAL A 26 -0.95 0.66 0.97
C VAL A 26 -0.28 -0.29 -0.03
N ILE A 27 -0.75 -1.52 -0.14
CA ILE A 27 -0.17 -2.51 -1.06
C ILE A 27 -0.48 -2.17 -2.51
N ALA A 28 -1.65 -1.59 -2.78
CA ALA A 28 -2.06 -1.24 -4.14
C ALA A 28 -1.27 -0.07 -4.74
N PHE A 29 -0.97 0.95 -3.94
CA PHE A 29 -0.41 2.21 -4.45
C PHE A 29 1.07 2.42 -4.14
N THR A 30 1.65 1.68 -3.19
CA THR A 30 3.05 1.86 -2.80
C THR A 30 4.02 1.20 -3.80
N PRO A 31 4.89 1.95 -4.50
CA PRO A 31 5.63 1.44 -5.66
C PRO A 31 6.68 0.37 -5.31
N PHE A 32 7.32 0.48 -4.14
CA PHE A 32 8.36 -0.46 -3.72
C PHE A 32 7.80 -1.85 -3.33
N LEU A 33 6.49 -1.97 -3.09
CA LEU A 33 5.82 -3.25 -2.82
C LEU A 33 5.46 -4.03 -4.10
N GLY A 34 5.95 -3.57 -5.26
CA GLY A 34 5.89 -4.33 -6.50
C GLY A 34 4.92 -3.80 -7.57
N GLY A 35 4.29 -2.65 -7.32
CA GLY A 35 3.57 -1.85 -8.32
C GLY A 35 2.71 -2.67 -9.30
N LYS A 36 2.86 -2.40 -10.60
CA LYS A 36 2.14 -3.13 -11.68
C LYS A 36 2.75 -4.49 -12.03
N ILE A 37 3.92 -4.82 -11.50
CA ILE A 37 4.69 -6.01 -11.87
C ILE A 37 4.18 -7.24 -11.10
N VAL A 38 3.72 -7.04 -9.86
CA VAL A 38 3.25 -8.14 -9.01
C VAL A 38 1.82 -8.57 -9.41
N PRO A 39 1.59 -9.87 -9.69
CA PRO A 39 0.26 -10.41 -9.97
C PRO A 39 -0.74 -10.12 -8.84
N ALA A 40 -2.02 -10.02 -9.20
CA ALA A 40 -3.08 -9.77 -8.22
C ALA A 40 -3.13 -10.84 -7.11
N THR A 41 -2.83 -12.10 -7.44
CA THR A 41 -2.77 -13.22 -6.49
C THR A 41 -1.68 -13.04 -5.44
N ALA A 42 -0.48 -12.63 -5.86
CA ALA A 42 0.63 -12.36 -4.94
C ALA A 42 0.35 -11.14 -4.05
N ARG A 43 -0.30 -10.09 -4.60
CA ARG A 43 -0.76 -8.93 -3.80
C ARG A 43 -1.79 -9.32 -2.75
N ALA A 44 -2.75 -10.17 -3.09
CA ALA A 44 -3.73 -10.68 -2.13
C ALA A 44 -3.06 -11.51 -1.02
N GLY A 45 -2.09 -12.36 -1.37
CA GLY A 45 -1.30 -13.10 -0.38
C GLY A 45 -0.52 -12.20 0.57
N LEU A 46 0.13 -11.15 0.03
CA LEU A 46 0.86 -10.15 0.82
C LEU A 46 -0.08 -9.38 1.76
N LEU A 47 -1.27 -9.02 1.28
CA LEU A 47 -2.31 -8.35 2.09
C LEU A 47 -2.75 -9.19 3.28
N ILE A 48 -3.03 -10.48 3.07
CA ILE A 48 -3.41 -11.41 4.15
C ILE A 48 -2.25 -11.59 5.13
N PHE A 49 -1.03 -11.80 4.62
CA PHE A 49 0.15 -12.00 5.45
C PHE A 49 0.44 -10.79 6.34
N LEU A 50 0.46 -9.59 5.77
CA LEU A 50 0.64 -8.35 6.53
C LEU A 50 -0.55 -8.09 7.46
N GLY A 51 -1.78 -8.43 7.06
CA GLY A 51 -2.95 -8.30 7.93
C GLY A 51 -2.79 -9.04 9.24
N ILE A 52 -2.27 -10.28 9.20
CA ILE A 52 -2.01 -11.08 10.41
C ILE A 52 -0.89 -10.46 11.25
N LEU A 53 0.17 -9.97 10.61
CA LEU A 53 1.31 -9.34 11.27
C LEU A 53 0.92 -8.03 12.00
N PHE A 54 0.02 -7.25 11.40
CA PHE A 54 -0.41 -5.95 11.93
C PHE A 54 -1.61 -6.03 12.89
N LEU A 55 -2.28 -7.18 12.97
CA LEU A 55 -3.38 -7.42 13.89
C LEU A 55 -3.11 -7.01 15.37
N PRO A 56 -1.95 -7.33 15.99
CA PRO A 56 -1.69 -6.94 17.39
C PRO A 56 -1.66 -5.40 17.58
N TYR A 57 -1.29 -4.63 16.55
CA TYR A 57 -1.23 -3.17 16.64
C TYR A 57 -2.62 -2.53 16.61
N ALA A 58 -3.62 -3.19 16.03
CA ALA A 58 -5.00 -2.69 15.98
C ALA A 58 -5.81 -3.01 17.25
N GLY A 59 -5.36 -3.96 18.07
CA GLY A 59 -6.17 -4.59 19.11
C GLY A 59 -5.85 -4.23 20.57
N LEU A 60 -4.94 -3.28 20.84
CA LEU A 60 -4.51 -3.01 22.22
C LEU A 60 -5.34 -1.95 22.97
N ASN A 61 -6.15 -1.12 22.29
CA ASN A 61 -6.69 0.10 22.92
C ASN A 61 -8.19 0.40 22.74
N THR A 62 -8.96 -0.41 22.00
CA THR A 62 -10.36 -0.08 21.69
C THR A 62 -11.32 -1.04 22.41
N PRO A 63 -12.09 -0.58 23.41
CA PRO A 63 -13.06 -1.43 24.09
C PRO A 63 -14.16 -1.90 23.13
N PRO A 64 -14.69 -3.12 23.31
CA PRO A 64 -15.78 -3.63 22.49
C PRO A 64 -17.05 -2.87 22.83
N ASP A 65 -17.40 -1.89 22.01
CA ASP A 65 -18.68 -1.19 22.13
C ASP A 65 -19.70 -1.90 21.22
N GLU A 66 -20.85 -2.30 21.74
CA GLU A 66 -21.88 -3.01 20.97
C GLU A 66 -22.43 -2.15 19.82
N ALA A 67 -22.32 -0.83 19.94
CA ALA A 67 -22.58 0.13 18.86
C ALA A 67 -21.59 0.05 17.69
N ALA A 68 -20.38 -0.50 17.89
CA ALA A 68 -19.34 -0.58 16.87
C ALA A 68 -19.76 -1.42 15.66
N THR A 69 -20.61 -2.44 15.85
CA THR A 69 -21.07 -3.31 14.76
C THR A 69 -21.85 -2.52 13.70
N PHE A 70 -22.67 -1.55 14.12
CA PHE A 70 -23.48 -0.74 13.20
C PHE A 70 -22.64 0.28 12.41
N PHE A 71 -21.54 0.78 13.00
CA PHE A 71 -20.65 1.76 12.38
C PHE A 71 -19.44 1.16 11.67
N THR A 72 -19.33 -0.18 11.61
CA THR A 72 -18.19 -0.88 10.98
C THR A 72 -17.88 -0.38 9.56
N ALA A 73 -18.90 -0.10 8.75
CA ALA A 73 -18.71 0.42 7.39
C ALA A 73 -18.07 1.83 7.37
N PHE A 74 -18.44 2.68 8.33
CA PHE A 74 -17.86 4.00 8.48
C PHE A 74 -16.40 3.92 8.93
N TYR A 75 -16.09 3.03 9.89
CA TYR A 75 -14.71 2.75 10.28
C TYR A 75 -13.90 2.18 9.12
N ALA A 76 -14.43 1.24 8.34
CA ALA A 76 -13.74 0.72 7.16
C ALA A 76 -13.39 1.82 6.16
N LEU A 77 -14.29 2.78 5.91
CA LEU A 77 -14.02 3.92 5.04
C LEU A 77 -12.91 4.83 5.61
N LYS A 78 -12.92 5.10 6.92
CA LYS A 78 -11.83 5.83 7.61
C LYS A 78 -10.49 5.11 7.40
N GLU A 79 -10.46 3.80 7.62
CA GLU A 79 -9.25 2.99 7.49
C GLU A 79 -8.69 2.97 6.07
N ILE A 80 -9.57 2.83 5.06
CA ILE A 80 -9.19 2.95 3.64
C ILE A 80 -8.62 4.33 3.35
N PHE A 81 -9.25 5.40 3.87
CA PHE A 81 -8.78 6.76 3.64
C PHE A 81 -7.39 7.00 4.25
N ILE A 82 -7.15 6.53 5.48
CA ILE A 82 -5.84 6.62 6.13
C ILE A 82 -4.78 5.88 5.31
N GLY A 83 -5.05 4.62 4.94
CA GLY A 83 -4.12 3.82 4.14
C GLY A 83 -3.84 4.45 2.77
N PHE A 84 -4.85 5.05 2.15
CA PHE A 84 -4.71 5.80 0.90
C PHE A 84 -3.78 7.00 1.08
N VAL A 85 -3.98 7.83 2.09
CA VAL A 85 -3.14 9.00 2.37
C VAL A 85 -1.68 8.60 2.60
N ILE A 86 -1.44 7.58 3.43
CA ILE A 86 -0.07 7.07 3.69
C ILE A 86 0.59 6.62 2.39
N SER A 87 -0.12 5.82 1.60
CA SER A 87 0.40 5.31 0.34
C SER A 87 0.65 6.43 -0.67
N PHE A 88 -0.24 7.43 -0.74
CA PHE A 88 -0.11 8.56 -1.65
C PHE A 88 1.17 9.34 -1.41
N PHE A 89 1.46 9.71 -0.15
CA PHE A 89 2.70 10.40 0.20
C PHE A 89 3.94 9.53 -0.01
N ALA A 90 3.85 8.22 0.29
CA ALA A 90 4.94 7.30 0.03
C ALA A 90 5.25 7.13 -1.47
N SER A 91 4.26 7.31 -2.35
CA SER A 91 4.41 7.19 -3.81
C SER A 91 5.01 8.42 -4.49
N ILE A 92 4.94 9.61 -3.89
CA ILE A 92 5.46 10.86 -4.45
C ILE A 92 6.91 10.75 -4.93
N PRO A 93 7.89 10.31 -4.12
CA PRO A 93 9.29 10.29 -4.56
C PRO A 93 9.51 9.37 -5.79
N PHE A 94 8.81 8.24 -5.83
CA PHE A 94 8.86 7.31 -6.97
C PHE A 94 8.24 7.88 -8.22
N PHE A 95 7.11 8.57 -8.08
CA PHE A 95 6.48 9.28 -9.19
C PHE A 95 7.41 10.36 -9.75
N VAL A 96 8.02 11.18 -8.89
CA VAL A 96 8.98 12.21 -9.29
C VAL A 96 10.18 11.62 -10.04
N ALA A 97 10.78 10.54 -9.53
CA ALA A 97 11.90 9.86 -10.20
C ALA A 97 11.51 9.30 -11.58
N GLN A 98 10.34 8.67 -11.68
CA GLN A 98 9.83 8.16 -12.95
C GLN A 98 9.54 9.30 -13.95
N SER A 99 8.89 10.37 -13.50
CA SER A 99 8.61 11.55 -14.33
C SER A 99 9.88 12.23 -14.83
N ALA A 100 10.92 12.32 -14.00
CA ALA A 100 12.21 12.87 -14.42
C ALA A 100 12.82 12.07 -15.58
N GLY A 101 12.76 10.73 -15.51
CA GLY A 101 13.22 9.86 -16.61
C GLY A 101 12.41 10.04 -17.89
N ILE A 102 11.08 10.18 -17.77
CA ILE A 102 10.18 10.46 -18.91
C ILE A 102 10.54 11.80 -19.57
N ILE A 103 10.80 12.85 -18.79
CA ILE A 103 11.16 14.18 -19.33
C ILE A 103 12.49 14.12 -20.08
N ILE A 104 13.49 13.41 -19.56
CA ILE A 104 14.79 13.24 -20.23
C ILE A 104 14.64 12.47 -21.53
N ASP A 105 13.84 11.40 -21.54
CA ASP A 105 13.53 10.62 -22.75
C ASP A 105 12.79 11.48 -23.80
N PHE A 106 11.88 12.35 -23.36
CA PHE A 106 11.24 13.31 -24.25
C PHE A 106 12.24 14.30 -24.85
N ALA A 107 13.14 14.85 -24.01
CA ALA A 107 14.12 15.86 -24.43
C ALA A 107 15.17 15.32 -25.42
N ARG A 108 15.55 14.04 -25.32
CA ARG A 108 16.48 13.40 -26.27
C ARG A 108 15.84 12.98 -27.61
N GLY A 109 14.53 13.20 -27.78
CA GLY A 109 13.80 12.83 -28.99
C GLY A 109 13.41 11.35 -29.09
N SER A 110 13.53 10.55 -28.03
CA SER A 110 13.07 9.15 -28.06
C SER A 110 11.54 9.02 -28.09
N SER A 111 10.83 10.12 -27.84
CA SER A 111 9.37 10.23 -27.98
C SER A 111 8.86 10.04 -29.41
N GLN A 112 9.71 10.20 -30.44
CA GLN A 112 9.32 9.96 -31.84
C GLN A 112 9.20 8.48 -32.20
N LEU A 113 9.90 7.58 -31.49
CA LEU A 113 9.81 6.12 -31.71
C LEU A 113 8.55 5.52 -31.08
N MET A 114 7.98 6.21 -30.10
CA MET A 114 6.83 5.75 -29.34
C MET A 114 5.51 6.13 -30.07
N ALA A 115 5.50 7.20 -30.88
CA ALA A 115 4.33 7.68 -31.60
C ALA A 115 3.88 6.83 -32.82
N GLN A 116 4.68 5.86 -33.29
CA GLN A 116 4.43 5.16 -34.55
C GLN A 116 3.74 3.80 -34.42
N ASP A 117 3.62 3.22 -33.23
CA ASP A 117 2.92 1.94 -33.06
C ASP A 117 1.68 2.04 -32.15
N PRO A 118 0.48 2.25 -32.73
CA PRO A 118 -0.78 2.28 -31.98
C PRO A 118 -1.19 0.90 -31.42
N THR A 119 -0.48 -0.19 -31.76
CA THR A 119 -0.75 -1.52 -31.22
C THR A 119 -0.03 -1.78 -29.89
N LEU A 120 1.05 -1.06 -29.61
CA LEU A 120 1.77 -1.09 -28.33
C LEU A 120 1.24 0.02 -27.40
N GLN A 121 0.13 -0.23 -26.72
CA GLN A 121 -0.51 0.70 -25.77
C GLN A 121 0.33 1.05 -24.53
N ASN A 122 1.58 0.59 -24.42
CA ASN A 122 2.44 0.80 -23.25
C ASN A 122 3.79 1.40 -23.67
N GLN A 123 3.77 2.67 -24.06
CA GLN A 123 4.97 3.48 -24.29
C GLN A 123 5.61 3.86 -22.95
N ALA A 124 6.10 2.87 -22.21
CA ALA A 124 6.80 3.13 -20.96
C ALA A 124 8.22 3.62 -21.26
N SER A 125 8.56 4.82 -20.80
CA SER A 125 9.90 5.41 -20.89
C SER A 125 10.93 4.46 -20.23
N PRO A 126 11.93 3.96 -20.99
CA PRO A 126 12.98 3.11 -20.44
C PRO A 126 13.75 3.79 -19.31
N LEU A 127 14.02 5.10 -19.43
CA LEU A 127 14.67 5.83 -18.33
C LEU A 127 13.76 6.03 -17.13
N GLY A 128 12.47 6.29 -17.32
CA GLY A 128 11.51 6.42 -16.23
C GLY A 128 11.44 5.13 -15.40
N ILE A 129 11.46 3.97 -16.06
CA ILE A 129 11.54 2.67 -15.38
C ILE A 129 12.88 2.53 -14.65
N MET A 130 14.01 2.84 -15.31
CA MET A 130 15.34 2.73 -14.71
C MET A 130 15.47 3.60 -13.45
N PHE A 131 15.05 4.87 -13.49
CA PHE A 131 15.11 5.78 -12.35
C PHE A 131 14.22 5.31 -11.21
N ASN A 132 13.05 4.75 -11.51
CA ASN A 132 12.20 4.15 -10.49
C ASN A 132 12.91 2.98 -9.78
N TYR A 133 13.56 2.07 -10.52
CA TYR A 133 14.30 0.96 -9.90
C TYR A 133 15.51 1.42 -9.10
N VAL A 134 16.26 2.42 -9.58
CA VAL A 134 17.38 3.00 -8.83
C VAL A 134 16.87 3.60 -7.52
N LEU A 135 15.76 4.34 -7.55
CA LEU A 135 15.18 4.91 -6.34
C LEU A 135 14.67 3.82 -5.38
N ILE A 136 14.05 2.74 -5.89
CA ILE A 136 13.69 1.60 -5.05
C ILE A 136 14.94 1.01 -4.39
N ALA A 137 16.01 0.77 -5.13
CA ALA A 137 17.26 0.26 -4.55
C ALA A 137 17.82 1.19 -3.45
N LEU A 138 17.84 2.50 -3.70
CA LEU A 138 18.26 3.50 -2.70
C LEU A 138 17.35 3.51 -1.48
N PHE A 139 16.03 3.39 -1.67
CA PHE A 139 15.05 3.32 -0.59
C PHE A 139 15.31 2.11 0.32
N PHE A 140 15.65 0.94 -0.25
CA PHE A 140 16.05 -0.22 0.55
C PHE A 140 17.40 -0.02 1.25
N MET A 141 18.38 0.64 0.61
CA MET A 141 19.68 0.92 1.23
C MET A 141 19.58 1.79 2.49
N ILE A 142 18.65 2.74 2.51
CA ILE A 142 18.42 3.63 3.67
C ILE A 142 17.44 3.03 4.69
N LYS A 143 17.11 1.74 4.60
CA LYS A 143 16.09 1.08 5.44
C LYS A 143 14.70 1.72 5.34
N GLY A 144 14.39 2.32 4.19
CA GLY A 144 13.10 2.95 3.92
C GLY A 144 11.89 2.06 4.20
N PRO A 145 11.87 0.77 3.79
CA PRO A 145 10.76 -0.12 4.10
C PRO A 145 10.57 -0.35 5.61
N GLU A 146 11.65 -0.45 6.38
CA GLU A 146 11.57 -0.61 7.84
C GLU A 146 10.87 0.61 8.48
N HIS A 147 11.34 1.81 8.14
CA HIS A 147 10.73 3.07 8.63
C HIS A 147 9.29 3.24 8.15
N PHE A 148 8.97 2.79 6.93
CA PHE A 148 7.61 2.83 6.39
C PHE A 148 6.66 1.93 7.20
N PHE A 149 7.07 0.69 7.48
CA PHE A 149 6.26 -0.24 8.26
C PHE A 149 6.15 0.18 9.74
N GLU A 150 7.18 0.80 10.30
CA GLU A 150 7.13 1.42 11.63
C GLU A 150 6.11 2.56 11.68
N ALA A 151 6.14 3.48 10.72
CA ALA A 151 5.16 4.56 10.62
C ALA A 151 3.72 4.03 10.42
N LEU A 152 3.57 2.94 9.66
CA LEU A 152 2.28 2.27 9.47
C LEU A 152 1.78 1.63 10.77
N ALA A 153 2.66 1.01 11.55
CA ALA A 153 2.33 0.43 12.86
C ALA A 153 1.89 1.52 13.85
N LEU A 154 2.63 2.63 13.93
CA LEU A 154 2.28 3.80 14.76
C LEU A 154 0.93 4.42 14.35
N SER A 155 0.55 4.31 13.08
CA SER A 155 -0.76 4.77 12.62
C SER A 155 -1.91 3.98 13.24
N PHE A 156 -1.71 2.72 13.66
CA PHE A 156 -2.77 1.91 14.30
C PHE A 156 -3.01 2.28 15.76
N GLU A 157 -2.04 2.92 16.40
CA GLU A 157 -2.17 3.40 17.78
C GLU A 157 -3.00 4.68 17.91
N LYS A 158 -3.33 5.36 16.79
CA LYS A 158 -4.06 6.63 16.71
C LYS A 158 -5.35 6.52 15.91
#